data_AF-A0A2V1P2D5-F1
#
_entry.id   AF-A0A2V1P2D5-F1
#
_cell.length_a   1.000
_cell.length_b   1.000
_cell.length_c   1.000
_cell.angle_alpha   90.00
_cell.angle_beta   90.00
_cell.angle_gamma   90.00
#
_symmetry.space_group_name_H-M   'P 1'
#
loop_
_entity.id
_entity.type
_entity.pdbx_description
1 polymer ?
#
loop_
_entity_poly.entity_id
_entity_poly.type
_entity_poly.pdbx_seq_one_letter_code
_entity_poly.pdbx_strand_id
1 'polypeptide(L)'
;MEKHRGFPSRLPGTDYQFTLRRPAKGTPPALKRRERYADRRPADRKADEGFLWALIDHFGDEPFARGNLDAGRLNWLFEREVVPAEDPFDPESYDALLRVDMKVAHASFPEIFMPGWSP
;
A
#
# COMPACT_ATOMS: atom_id res chain seq x y z
N MET A 1 13.70 -8.15 -1.84
CA MET A 1 13.07 -6.88 -2.32
C MET A 1 12.78 -6.97 -3.81
N GLU A 2 11.67 -7.62 -4.13
CA GLU A 2 11.10 -7.64 -5.47
C GLU A 2 10.87 -6.22 -6.01
N LYS A 3 10.95 -6.06 -7.34
CA LYS A 3 10.59 -4.83 -8.05
C LYS A 3 9.31 -5.10 -8.82
N HIS A 4 8.18 -4.59 -8.34
CA HIS A 4 6.88 -4.78 -9.00
C HIS A 4 6.85 -3.99 -10.33
N ARG A 5 7.13 -4.69 -11.42
CA ARG A 5 7.21 -4.09 -12.75
C ARG A 5 5.80 -3.74 -13.23
N GLY A 6 5.59 -2.48 -13.59
CA GLY A 6 4.28 -1.97 -14.01
C GLY A 6 3.50 -1.29 -12.88
N PHE A 7 3.91 -1.48 -11.63
CA PHE A 7 3.36 -0.73 -10.50
C PHE A 7 3.79 0.76 -10.57
N PRO A 8 2.87 1.73 -10.39
CA PRO A 8 3.21 3.15 -10.47
C PRO A 8 4.18 3.54 -9.35
N SER A 9 5.22 4.30 -9.69
CA SER A 9 6.26 4.65 -8.71
C SER A 9 5.82 5.69 -7.68
N ARG A 10 4.80 6.49 -7.99
CA ARG A 10 4.28 7.62 -7.19
C ARG A 10 2.85 7.98 -7.61
N LEU A 11 2.17 8.76 -6.79
CA LEU A 11 0.91 9.42 -7.16
C LEU A 11 1.17 10.47 -8.28
N PRO A 12 0.44 10.42 -9.41
CA PRO A 12 0.62 11.36 -10.53
C PRO A 12 0.56 12.83 -10.08
N GLY A 13 1.44 13.65 -10.65
CA GLY A 13 1.47 15.10 -10.36
C GLY A 13 1.97 15.49 -8.96
N THR A 14 2.46 14.54 -8.15
CA THR A 14 2.95 14.81 -6.78
C THR A 14 4.28 14.14 -6.48
N ASP A 15 4.84 14.43 -5.30
CA ASP A 15 6.04 13.77 -4.78
C ASP A 15 5.74 12.55 -3.89
N TYR A 16 4.47 12.17 -3.73
CA TYR A 16 4.08 11.01 -2.92
C TYR A 16 4.53 9.70 -3.60
N GLN A 17 5.68 9.18 -3.16
CA GLN A 17 6.24 7.93 -3.68
C GLN A 17 5.43 6.73 -3.17
N PHE A 18 5.25 5.75 -4.06
CA PHE A 18 4.64 4.46 -3.74
C PHE A 18 5.66 3.33 -3.71
N THR A 19 6.84 3.53 -4.31
CA THR A 19 7.88 2.51 -4.34
C THR A 19 9.27 3.05 -3.98
N LEU A 20 10.09 2.17 -3.43
CA LEU A 20 11.47 2.40 -3.07
C LEU A 20 12.38 2.13 -4.28
N ARG A 21 13.29 3.07 -4.54
CA ARG A 21 14.34 2.89 -5.55
C ARG A 21 15.43 1.91 -5.10
N ARG A 22 15.76 1.90 -3.80
CA ARG A 22 16.80 1.06 -3.20
C ARG A 22 16.28 0.42 -1.90
N PRO A 23 16.78 -0.77 -1.53
CA PRO A 23 16.47 -1.35 -0.22
C PRO A 23 17.07 -0.51 0.91
N ALA A 24 16.60 -0.74 2.14
CA ALA A 24 17.16 -0.16 3.35
C ALA A 24 18.63 -0.57 3.53
N LYS A 25 19.41 0.27 4.19
CA LYS A 25 20.74 -0.10 4.66
C LYS A 25 20.57 -0.91 5.95
N GLY A 26 20.49 -2.24 5.81
CA GLY A 26 20.22 -3.17 6.92
C GLY A 26 18.77 -3.64 6.94
N THR A 27 18.19 -3.75 8.13
CA THR A 27 16.83 -4.27 8.31
C THR A 27 15.79 -3.35 7.66
N PRO A 28 14.87 -3.89 6.84
CA PRO A 28 13.75 -3.13 6.31
C PRO A 28 12.90 -2.54 7.45
N PRO A 29 12.38 -1.31 7.32
CA PRO A 29 11.51 -0.75 8.36
C PRO A 29 10.30 -1.64 8.60
N ALA A 30 10.03 -2.00 9.87
CA ALA A 30 8.86 -2.80 10.22
C ALA A 30 7.56 -2.14 9.74
N LEU A 31 6.69 -2.93 9.14
CA LEU A 31 5.30 -2.53 8.89
C LEU A 31 4.54 -2.42 10.22
N LYS A 32 3.77 -1.34 10.36
CA LYS A 32 3.01 -0.99 11.56
C LYS A 32 1.73 -0.28 11.17
N ARG A 33 0.61 -0.67 11.79
CA ARG A 33 -0.64 0.05 11.66
C ARG A 33 -0.52 1.49 12.20
N ARG A 34 -0.98 2.47 11.42
CA ARG A 34 -1.06 3.88 11.84
C ARG A 34 -2.50 4.31 12.10
N GLU A 35 -2.72 5.09 13.16
CA GLU A 35 -4.05 5.65 13.41
C GLU A 35 -4.43 6.81 12.50
N ARG A 36 -5.65 6.77 11.96
CA ARG A 36 -6.19 7.77 11.03
C ARG A 36 -7.12 8.72 11.79
N TYR A 37 -6.57 9.84 12.24
CA TYR A 37 -7.36 10.92 12.86
C TYR A 37 -8.03 11.82 11.80
N ALA A 38 -9.10 12.50 12.18
CA ALA A 38 -9.93 13.30 11.26
C ALA A 38 -9.18 14.53 10.67
N ASP A 39 -8.17 15.03 11.37
CA ASP A 39 -7.35 16.18 11.01
C ASP A 39 -6.23 15.85 9.99
N ARG A 40 -6.15 14.60 9.52
CA ARG A 40 -5.20 14.22 8.47
C ARG A 40 -5.34 15.12 7.25
N ARG A 41 -4.20 15.56 6.72
CA ARG A 41 -4.13 16.46 5.57
C ARG A 41 -4.82 15.82 4.36
N PRO A 42 -5.65 16.56 3.60
CA PRO A 42 -6.34 16.02 2.42
C PRO A 42 -5.40 15.37 1.40
N ALA A 43 -4.21 15.94 1.20
CA ALA A 43 -3.21 15.40 0.29
C ALA A 43 -2.68 14.02 0.72
N ASP A 44 -2.51 13.79 2.03
CA ASP A 44 -2.09 12.49 2.55
C ASP A 44 -3.20 11.44 2.37
N ARG A 45 -4.47 11.83 2.56
CA ARG A 45 -5.62 10.95 2.30
C ARG A 45 -5.72 10.55 0.83
N LYS A 46 -5.58 11.53 -0.08
CA LYS A 46 -5.55 11.27 -1.53
C LYS A 46 -4.41 10.33 -1.94
N ALA A 47 -3.25 10.44 -1.29
CA ALA A 47 -2.14 9.53 -1.52
C ALA A 47 -2.44 8.10 -1.05
N ASP A 48 -3.19 7.93 0.04
CA ASP A 48 -3.61 6.60 0.50
C ASP A 48 -4.65 5.98 -0.45
N GLU A 49 -5.61 6.76 -0.93
CA GLU A 49 -6.58 6.37 -1.97
C GLU A 49 -5.88 5.90 -3.25
N GLY A 50 -4.98 6.74 -3.79
CA GLY A 50 -4.22 6.41 -5.00
C GLY A 50 -3.31 5.19 -4.82
N PHE A 51 -2.74 5.01 -3.63
CA PHE A 51 -1.89 3.85 -3.36
C PHE A 51 -2.72 2.56 -3.26
N LEU A 52 -3.86 2.58 -2.56
CA LEU A 52 -4.75 1.42 -2.47
C LEU A 52 -5.31 1.04 -3.85
N TRP A 53 -5.73 2.02 -4.65
CA TRP A 53 -6.16 1.76 -6.02
C TRP A 53 -5.06 1.10 -6.84
N ALA A 54 -3.82 1.60 -6.76
CA ALA A 54 -2.69 1.01 -7.48
C ALA A 54 -2.39 -0.43 -7.03
N LEU A 55 -2.56 -0.75 -5.74
CA LEU A 55 -2.45 -2.13 -5.24
C LEU A 55 -3.53 -3.02 -5.85
N ILE A 56 -4.78 -2.57 -5.88
CA ILE A 56 -5.90 -3.34 -6.43
C ILE A 56 -5.78 -3.52 -7.94
N ASP A 57 -5.45 -2.45 -8.68
CA ASP A 57 -5.26 -2.51 -10.14
C ASP A 57 -4.13 -3.47 -10.53
N HIS A 58 -3.06 -3.52 -9.72
CA HIS A 58 -1.89 -4.32 -10.03
C HIS A 58 -1.96 -5.77 -9.53
N PHE A 59 -2.50 -5.99 -8.33
CA PHE A 59 -2.50 -7.30 -7.67
C PHE A 59 -3.89 -7.92 -7.48
N GLY A 60 -4.96 -7.12 -7.57
CA GLY A 60 -6.31 -7.58 -7.23
C GLY A 60 -6.42 -7.97 -5.75
N ASP A 61 -7.02 -9.13 -5.50
CA ASP A 61 -7.16 -9.77 -4.19
C ASP A 61 -6.13 -10.88 -3.93
N GLU A 62 -5.23 -11.13 -4.88
CA GLU A 62 -4.19 -12.15 -4.77
C GLU A 62 -3.06 -11.73 -3.81
N PRO A 63 -2.40 -12.68 -3.12
CA PRO A 63 -1.21 -12.39 -2.34
C PRO A 63 -0.06 -11.83 -3.20
N PHE A 64 0.67 -10.85 -2.66
CA PHE A 64 1.84 -10.25 -3.26
C PHE A 64 2.95 -10.03 -2.24
N ALA A 65 4.21 -10.11 -2.69
CA ALA A 65 5.34 -9.75 -1.84
C ALA A 65 5.32 -8.25 -1.53
N ARG A 66 5.68 -7.85 -0.30
CA ARG A 66 5.89 -6.44 0.04
C ARG A 66 6.82 -5.74 -0.94
N GLY A 67 7.86 -6.44 -1.38
CA GLY A 67 8.80 -6.01 -2.41
C GLY A 67 9.31 -4.59 -2.19
N ASN A 68 9.27 -3.78 -3.23
CA ASN A 68 9.71 -2.40 -3.19
C ASN A 68 8.60 -1.40 -2.85
N LEU A 69 7.45 -1.83 -2.33
CA LEU A 69 6.40 -0.92 -1.93
C LEU A 69 6.86 -0.03 -0.75
N ASP A 70 6.47 1.24 -0.77
CA ASP A 70 6.84 2.20 0.26
C ASP A 70 6.17 1.84 1.60
N ALA A 71 6.99 1.52 2.61
CA ALA A 71 6.52 1.18 3.95
C ALA A 71 5.72 2.33 4.59
N GLY A 72 6.08 3.58 4.29
CA GLY A 72 5.37 4.75 4.79
C GLY A 72 3.93 4.84 4.29
N ARG A 73 3.67 4.44 3.04
CA ARG A 73 2.33 4.29 2.46
C ARG A 73 1.63 3.04 2.98
N LEU A 74 2.29 1.89 2.95
CA LEU A 74 1.72 0.63 3.46
C LEU A 74 1.23 0.78 4.90
N ASN A 75 1.98 1.43 5.78
CA ASN A 75 1.62 1.62 7.19
C ASN A 75 0.28 2.34 7.41
N TRP A 76 -0.19 3.13 6.44
CA TRP A 76 -1.51 3.75 6.55
C TRP A 76 -2.64 2.76 6.27
N LEU A 77 -2.42 1.76 5.42
CA LEU A 77 -3.39 0.73 5.01
C LEU A 77 -3.24 -0.61 5.75
N PHE A 78 -2.08 -0.84 6.37
CA PHE A 78 -1.71 -2.11 6.99
C PHE A 78 -2.61 -2.45 8.20
N GLU A 79 -2.95 -3.74 8.31
CA GLU A 79 -3.94 -4.31 9.26
C GLU A 79 -5.34 -3.69 9.15
N ARG A 80 -5.66 -3.13 7.98
CA ARG A 80 -7.00 -2.66 7.61
C ARG A 80 -7.34 -3.14 6.20
N GLU A 81 -7.01 -2.35 5.18
CA GLU A 81 -7.25 -2.68 3.78
C GLU A 81 -6.15 -3.57 3.21
N VAL A 82 -4.94 -3.54 3.78
CA VAL A 82 -3.84 -4.45 3.43
C VAL A 82 -3.49 -5.28 4.66
N VAL A 83 -3.54 -6.60 4.53
CA VAL A 83 -3.34 -7.55 5.63
C VAL A 83 -2.23 -8.55 5.31
N PRO A 84 -1.59 -9.17 6.33
CA PRO A 84 -0.72 -10.32 6.11
C PRO A 84 -1.41 -11.43 5.31
N ALA A 85 -0.67 -12.05 4.39
CA ALA A 85 -1.10 -13.20 3.60
C ALA A 85 -0.31 -14.48 3.95
N GLU A 86 0.42 -14.46 5.06
CA GLU A 86 1.21 -15.57 5.59
C GLU A 86 1.16 -15.57 7.13
N ASP A 87 1.40 -16.74 7.73
CA ASP A 87 1.53 -16.94 9.18
C ASP A 87 2.63 -17.97 9.45
N PRO A 88 3.74 -17.61 10.14
CA PRO A 88 4.02 -16.31 10.74
C PRO A 88 4.32 -15.21 9.71
N PHE A 89 3.97 -13.96 10.04
CA PHE A 89 4.27 -12.77 9.24
C PHE A 89 5.48 -12.02 9.77
N ASP A 90 6.45 -11.72 8.91
CA ASP A 90 7.61 -10.88 9.25
C ASP A 90 7.44 -9.43 8.74
N PRO A 91 7.14 -8.46 9.63
CA PRO A 91 6.94 -7.06 9.23
C PRO A 91 8.23 -6.39 8.73
N GLU A 92 9.39 -6.98 8.97
CA GLU A 92 10.71 -6.49 8.55
C GLU A 92 11.26 -7.24 7.34
N SER A 93 10.49 -8.15 6.73
CA SER A 93 10.89 -8.80 5.49
C SER A 93 10.39 -8.04 4.27
N TYR A 94 11.21 -7.99 3.22
CA TYR A 94 10.79 -7.53 1.89
C TYR A 94 10.04 -8.59 1.09
N ASP A 95 10.14 -9.84 1.51
CA ASP A 95 9.53 -10.98 0.82
C ASP A 95 8.25 -11.42 1.54
N ALA A 96 7.90 -10.77 2.65
CA ALA A 96 6.65 -11.00 3.38
C ALA A 96 5.44 -10.79 2.47
N LEU A 97 4.51 -11.75 2.53
CA LEU A 97 3.31 -11.74 1.71
C LEU A 97 2.21 -10.88 2.36
N LEU A 98 1.63 -10.01 1.54
CA LEU A 98 0.50 -9.15 1.85
C LEU A 98 -0.63 -9.44 0.87
N ARG A 99 -1.85 -9.06 1.22
CA ARG A 99 -3.01 -9.06 0.31
C ARG A 99 -3.93 -7.90 0.63
N VAL A 100 -4.72 -7.47 -0.36
CA VAL A 100 -5.79 -6.51 -0.13
C VAL A 100 -7.01 -7.24 0.44
N ASP A 101 -7.53 -6.77 1.58
CA ASP A 101 -8.88 -7.13 2.02
C ASP A 101 -9.89 -6.29 1.22
N MET A 102 -10.38 -6.84 0.12
CA MET A 102 -11.30 -6.14 -0.79
C MET A 102 -12.57 -5.66 -0.09
N LYS A 103 -13.07 -6.40 0.91
CA LYS A 103 -14.27 -6.01 1.66
C LYS A 103 -14.00 -4.75 2.47
N VAL A 104 -12.87 -4.68 3.16
CA VAL A 104 -12.48 -3.48 3.92
C VAL A 104 -12.13 -2.33 2.96
N ALA A 105 -11.45 -2.60 1.85
CA ALA A 105 -11.15 -1.59 0.84
C ALA A 105 -12.42 -0.92 0.28
N HIS A 106 -13.43 -1.70 -0.10
CA HIS A 106 -14.73 -1.19 -0.55
C HIS A 106 -15.45 -0.33 0.50
N ALA A 107 -15.35 -0.69 1.78
CA ALA A 107 -15.98 0.06 2.86
C ALA A 107 -15.23 1.36 3.19
N SER A 108 -13.89 1.33 3.17
CA SER A 108 -13.04 2.45 3.56
C SER A 108 -12.87 3.50 2.45
N PHE A 109 -12.83 3.06 1.19
CA PHE A 109 -12.53 3.92 0.03
C PHE A 109 -13.43 3.59 -1.16
N PRO A 110 -14.77 3.76 -1.04
CA PRO A 110 -15.71 3.39 -2.10
C PRO A 110 -15.47 4.11 -3.43
N GLU A 111 -14.88 5.31 -3.40
CA GLU A 111 -14.64 6.15 -4.57
C GLU A 111 -13.71 5.50 -5.59
N ILE A 112 -12.71 4.74 -5.15
CA ILE A 112 -11.70 4.14 -6.05
C ILE A 112 -12.26 3.04 -6.94
N PHE A 113 -13.48 2.56 -6.63
CA PHE A 113 -14.19 1.53 -7.39
C PHE A 113 -15.21 2.11 -8.37
N MET A 114 -15.36 3.44 -8.42
CA MET A 114 -16.28 4.07 -9.35
C MET A 114 -15.75 4.00 -10.79
N PRO A 115 -16.62 3.83 -11.79
CA PRO A 115 -16.21 3.80 -13.19
C PRO A 115 -15.43 5.05 -13.59
N GLY A 116 -14.28 4.86 -14.25
CA GLY A 116 -13.43 5.96 -14.72
C GLY A 116 -12.61 6.65 -13.63
N TRP A 117 -12.60 6.12 -12.39
CA TRP A 117 -11.71 6.59 -11.36
C TRP A 117 -10.25 6.27 -11.73
N SER A 118 -9.39 7.27 -11.58
CA SER A 118 -7.93 7.18 -11.71
C SER A 118 -7.32 8.26 -10.81
N PRO A 119 -6.14 8.02 -10.22
CA PRO A 119 -5.52 8.96 -9.28
C PRO A 119 -5.03 10.27 -9.91
#